data_AF-A0A9E5MUF3-F1
#
_entry.id   AF-A0A9E5MUF3-F1
#
_cell.length_a   1.000
_cell.length_b   1.000
_cell.length_c   1.000
_cell.angle_alpha   90.00
_cell.angle_beta   90.00
_cell.angle_gamma   90.00
#
_symmetry.space_group_name_H-M   'P 1'
#
loop_
_entity.id
_entity.type
_entity.pdbx_description
1 polymer ?
#
loop_
_entity_poly.entity_id
_entity_poly.type
_entity_poly.pdbx_seq_one_letter_code
_entity_poly.pdbx_strand_id
1 'polypeptide(L)'
;MRHIALVTAPVLALVLGLVLANIGQPPEVCWTAAVTFVCAIWWIFEALPIAVTGLLPIAVFPLVGVLTPAQVGQAYGSPLILLYLGGFMLSMAMEKSGAHRRLALEMVNLFGGGERAVVFGFMVAAAALSMWISNTATSLMLLPIALAVLEKAKDHRLKIALLLGVAYGCNVGGIGTPI
;
A
#
# COMPACT_ATOMS: atom_id res chain seq x y z
N MET A 1 -2.89 19.37 10.85
CA MET A 1 -3.61 19.19 9.58
C MET A 1 -4.66 18.07 9.66
N ARG A 2 -4.35 16.88 10.19
CA ARG A 2 -5.32 15.77 10.38
C ARG A 2 -6.66 16.16 11.02
N HIS A 3 -6.65 16.80 12.18
CA HIS A 3 -7.88 17.22 12.87
C HIS A 3 -8.71 18.26 12.09
N ILE A 4 -8.03 19.14 11.34
CA ILE A 4 -8.70 20.13 10.50
C ILE A 4 -9.39 19.39 9.36
N ALA A 5 -8.65 18.54 8.62
CA ALA A 5 -9.18 17.73 7.52
C ALA A 5 -10.37 16.84 7.93
N LEU A 6 -10.34 16.30 9.16
CA LEU A 6 -11.43 15.48 9.70
C LEU A 6 -12.77 16.24 9.71
N VAL A 7 -12.75 17.49 10.16
CA VAL A 7 -13.95 18.33 10.32
C VAL A 7 -14.28 19.10 9.04
N THR A 8 -13.28 19.58 8.31
CA THR A 8 -13.49 20.39 7.11
C THR A 8 -13.98 19.56 5.92
N ALA A 9 -13.57 18.29 5.79
CA ALA A 9 -13.95 17.47 4.64
C ALA A 9 -15.47 17.26 4.53
N PRO A 10 -16.20 16.87 5.60
CA PRO A 10 -17.66 16.76 5.56
C PRO A 10 -18.36 18.07 5.22
N VAL A 11 -17.86 19.19 5.75
CA VAL A 11 -18.43 20.52 5.47
C VAL A 11 -18.28 20.88 4.00
N LEU A 12 -17.07 20.72 3.44
CA LEU A 12 -16.80 21.00 2.03
C LEU A 12 -17.55 20.04 1.10
N ALA A 13 -17.66 18.77 1.48
CA ALA A 13 -18.44 17.77 0.73
C ALA A 13 -19.93 18.10 0.71
N LEU A 14 -20.48 18.61 1.81
CA LEU A 14 -21.87 19.06 1.88
C LEU A 14 -22.10 20.28 1.00
N VAL A 15 -21.18 21.26 1.02
CA VAL A 15 -21.22 22.41 0.10
C VAL A 15 -21.17 21.94 -1.35
N LEU A 16 -20.29 21.00 -1.70
CA LEU A 16 -20.21 20.42 -3.04
C LEU A 16 -21.53 19.74 -3.43
N GLY A 17 -22.10 18.91 -2.56
CA GLY A 17 -23.38 18.25 -2.81
C GLY A 17 -24.53 19.24 -3.03
N LEU A 18 -24.58 20.32 -2.24
CA LEU A 18 -25.57 21.39 -2.42
C LEU A 18 -25.39 22.14 -3.73
N VAL A 19 -24.14 22.45 -4.13
CA VAL A 19 -23.86 23.09 -5.42
C VAL A 19 -24.32 22.19 -6.57
N LEU A 20 -24.03 20.89 -6.52
CA LEU A 20 -24.45 19.91 -7.52
C LEU A 20 -25.99 19.78 -7.60
N ALA A 21 -26.67 19.80 -6.46
CA ALA A 21 -28.13 19.81 -6.42
C ALA A 21 -28.71 21.09 -7.04
N ASN A 22 -28.11 22.26 -6.78
CA ASN A 22 -28.55 23.54 -7.33
C ASN A 22 -28.39 23.63 -8.86
N ILE A 23 -27.41 22.94 -9.45
CA ILE A 23 -27.25 22.85 -10.91
C ILE A 23 -28.13 21.74 -11.54
N GLY A 24 -29.01 21.11 -10.75
CA GLY A 24 -30.00 20.14 -11.23
C GLY A 24 -29.50 18.71 -11.39
N GLN A 25 -28.39 18.32 -10.74
CA GLN A 25 -27.91 16.94 -10.78
C GLN A 25 -28.80 15.99 -9.97
N PRO A 26 -28.91 14.70 -10.37
CA PRO A 26 -29.63 13.70 -9.61
C PRO A 26 -29.08 13.55 -8.17
N PRO A 27 -29.92 13.24 -7.17
CA PRO A 27 -29.47 13.05 -5.78
C PRO A 27 -28.35 12.01 -5.64
N GLU A 28 -28.37 10.96 -6.47
CA GLU A 28 -27.38 9.88 -6.44
C GLU A 28 -25.98 10.39 -6.80
N VAL A 29 -25.90 11.30 -7.78
CA VAL A 29 -24.64 11.95 -8.20
C VAL A 29 -24.14 12.87 -7.09
N CYS A 30 -25.02 13.66 -6.48
CA CYS A 30 -24.66 14.59 -5.40
C CYS A 30 -24.06 13.86 -4.20
N TRP A 31 -24.71 12.77 -3.74
CA TRP A 31 -24.22 11.97 -2.62
C TRP A 31 -22.94 11.22 -2.95
N THR A 32 -22.83 10.64 -4.15
CA THR A 32 -21.62 9.94 -4.59
C THR A 32 -20.43 10.89 -4.62
N ALA A 33 -20.59 12.10 -5.17
CA ALA A 33 -19.55 13.11 -5.20
C ALA A 33 -19.14 13.57 -3.79
N ALA A 34 -20.12 13.84 -2.91
CA ALA A 34 -19.86 14.25 -1.53
C ALA A 34 -19.05 13.19 -0.75
N VAL A 35 -19.50 11.93 -0.77
CA VAL A 35 -18.79 10.83 -0.08
C VAL A 35 -17.40 10.61 -0.67
N THR A 36 -17.26 10.63 -1.99
CA THR A 36 -15.96 10.51 -2.66
C THR A 36 -15.00 11.62 -2.25
N PHE A 37 -15.51 12.85 -2.13
CA PHE A 37 -14.72 14.02 -1.72
C PHE A 37 -14.24 13.89 -0.27
N VAL A 38 -15.10 13.42 0.64
CA VAL A 38 -14.70 13.12 2.03
C VAL A 38 -13.60 12.06 2.04
N CYS A 39 -13.80 10.93 1.34
CA CYS A 39 -12.82 9.86 1.27
C CYS A 39 -11.47 10.35 0.74
N ALA A 40 -11.47 11.14 -0.34
CA ALA A 40 -10.26 11.68 -0.94
C ALA A 40 -9.47 12.56 0.05
N ILE A 41 -10.14 13.50 0.73
CA ILE A 41 -9.46 14.37 1.71
C ILE A 41 -8.97 13.55 2.90
N TRP A 42 -9.78 12.64 3.43
CA TRP A 42 -9.39 11.82 4.57
C TRP A 42 -8.24 10.88 4.24
N TRP A 43 -8.13 10.36 3.02
CA TRP A 43 -6.98 9.56 2.57
C TRP A 43 -5.73 10.41 2.35
N ILE A 44 -5.83 11.57 1.67
CA ILE A 44 -4.67 12.44 1.39
C ILE A 44 -4.02 12.95 2.69
N PHE A 45 -4.84 13.36 3.65
CA PHE A 45 -4.35 13.91 4.92
C PHE A 45 -4.24 12.87 6.02
N GLU A 46 -4.56 11.60 5.74
CA GLU A 46 -4.64 10.51 6.71
C GLU A 46 -5.39 10.93 7.98
N ALA A 47 -6.56 11.54 7.83
CA ALA A 47 -7.36 12.06 8.94
C ALA A 47 -7.89 10.93 9.85
N LEU A 48 -8.16 9.77 9.25
CA LEU A 48 -8.50 8.50 9.88
C LEU A 48 -7.70 7.38 9.22
N PRO A 49 -7.55 6.20 9.86
CA PRO A 49 -6.98 5.03 9.21
C PRO A 49 -7.68 4.73 7.89
N ILE A 50 -6.91 4.41 6.84
CA ILE A 50 -7.40 4.22 5.46
C ILE A 50 -8.60 3.26 5.41
N ALA A 51 -8.55 2.18 6.19
CA ALA A 51 -9.62 1.19 6.29
C ALA A 51 -10.92 1.78 6.87
N VAL A 52 -10.83 2.64 7.90
CA VAL A 52 -12.01 3.28 8.52
C VAL A 52 -12.68 4.23 7.53
N THR A 53 -11.90 5.04 6.81
CA THR A 53 -12.40 5.89 5.71
C THR A 53 -13.04 5.05 4.61
N GLY A 54 -12.42 3.91 4.27
CA GLY A 54 -12.94 2.96 3.29
C GLY A 54 -14.26 2.29 3.70
N LEU A 55 -14.67 2.36 4.96
CA LEU A 55 -15.98 1.89 5.42
C LEU A 55 -17.07 2.96 5.34
N LEU A 56 -16.74 4.20 4.96
CA LEU A 56 -17.74 5.25 4.82
C LEU A 56 -18.77 4.94 3.71
N PRO A 57 -18.37 4.52 2.48
CA PRO A 57 -19.32 4.21 1.43
C PRO A 57 -20.27 3.05 1.77
N ILE A 58 -19.79 2.02 2.47
CA ILE A 58 -20.64 0.88 2.87
C ILE A 58 -21.77 1.27 3.82
N ALA A 59 -21.52 2.25 4.70
CA ALA A 59 -22.54 2.77 5.59
C ALA A 59 -23.46 3.78 4.89
N VAL A 60 -22.89 4.73 4.14
CA VAL A 60 -23.64 5.89 3.64
C VAL A 60 -24.49 5.55 2.41
N PHE A 61 -23.95 4.85 1.42
CA PHE A 61 -24.64 4.65 0.14
C PHE A 61 -25.98 3.90 0.23
N PRO A 62 -26.13 2.87 1.08
CA PRO A 62 -27.45 2.26 1.31
C PRO A 62 -28.43 3.19 2.02
N LEU A 63 -27.96 4.00 2.97
CA LEU A 63 -28.82 4.89 3.74
C LEU A 63 -29.39 6.02 2.89
N VAL A 64 -28.60 6.54 1.95
CA VAL A 64 -29.02 7.62 1.05
C VAL A 64 -29.67 7.13 -0.25
N GLY A 65 -29.84 5.81 -0.40
CA GLY A 65 -30.49 5.19 -1.57
C GLY A 65 -29.67 5.16 -2.85
N VAL A 66 -28.36 5.43 -2.79
CA VAL A 66 -27.46 5.42 -3.96
C VAL A 66 -27.21 4.00 -4.45
N LEU A 67 -27.03 3.05 -3.53
CA LEU A 67 -26.82 1.63 -3.81
C LEU A 67 -27.64 0.77 -2.86
N THR A 68 -28.08 -0.40 -3.31
CA THR A 68 -28.67 -1.40 -2.43
C THR A 68 -27.62 -2.05 -1.51
N PRO A 69 -28.00 -2.57 -0.33
CA PRO A 69 -27.08 -3.32 0.53
C PRO A 69 -26.36 -4.47 -0.19
N ALA A 70 -27.05 -5.14 -1.12
CA ALA A 70 -26.47 -6.23 -1.92
C ALA A 70 -25.38 -5.73 -2.88
N GLN A 71 -25.62 -4.63 -3.60
CA GLN A 71 -24.63 -4.04 -4.52
C GLN A 71 -23.38 -3.57 -3.78
N VAL A 72 -23.57 -2.93 -2.62
CA VAL A 72 -22.44 -2.54 -1.76
C VAL A 72 -21.70 -3.77 -1.26
N GLY A 73 -22.40 -4.80 -0.75
CA GLY A 73 -21.78 -6.04 -0.31
C GLY A 73 -20.93 -6.72 -1.40
N GLN A 74 -21.38 -6.71 -2.66
CA GLN A 74 -20.62 -7.25 -3.79
C GLN A 74 -19.30 -6.51 -4.04
N ALA A 75 -19.28 -5.18 -3.87
CA ALA A 75 -18.05 -4.38 -4.03
C ALA A 75 -16.98 -4.74 -2.98
N TYR A 76 -17.40 -4.96 -1.73
CA TYR A 76 -16.49 -5.34 -0.63
C TYR A 76 -16.18 -6.85 -0.60
N GLY A 77 -17.01 -7.67 -1.24
CA GLY A 77 -16.81 -9.11 -1.41
C GLY A 77 -16.11 -9.51 -2.72
N SER A 78 -15.43 -8.57 -3.38
CA SER A 78 -14.79 -8.81 -4.67
C SER A 78 -13.78 -9.98 -4.60
N PRO A 79 -13.71 -10.85 -5.63
CA PRO A 79 -12.70 -11.90 -5.71
C PRO A 79 -11.26 -11.39 -5.56
N LEU A 80 -10.98 -10.15 -5.97
CA LEU A 80 -9.65 -9.53 -5.80
C LEU A 80 -9.33 -9.29 -4.32
N ILE A 81 -10.30 -8.86 -3.51
CA ILE A 81 -10.10 -8.67 -2.06
C ILE A 81 -9.79 -10.01 -1.40
N LEU A 82 -10.50 -11.08 -1.80
CA LEU A 82 -10.25 -12.44 -1.33
C LEU A 82 -8.88 -12.97 -1.77
N LEU A 83 -8.44 -12.65 -2.99
CA LEU A 83 -7.11 -12.98 -3.49
C LEU A 83 -6.02 -12.29 -2.65
N TYR A 84 -6.13 -10.99 -2.39
CA TYR A 84 -5.19 -10.26 -1.55
C TYR A 84 -5.17 -10.81 -0.12
N LEU A 85 -6.33 -11.17 0.44
CA LEU A 85 -6.40 -11.82 1.75
C LEU A 85 -5.60 -13.13 1.77
N GLY A 86 -5.81 -14.00 0.78
CA GLY A 86 -5.04 -15.24 0.62
C GLY A 86 -3.54 -15.00 0.46
N GLY A 87 -3.17 -13.99 -0.34
CA GLY A 87 -1.79 -13.54 -0.50
C GLY A 87 -1.14 -13.11 0.81
N PHE A 88 -1.83 -12.31 1.63
CA PHE A 88 -1.34 -11.91 2.95
C PHE A 88 -1.19 -13.08 3.91
N MET A 89 -2.10 -14.05 3.88
CA MET A 89 -1.99 -15.28 4.68
C MET A 89 -0.75 -16.10 4.28
N LEU A 90 -0.49 -16.25 2.97
CA LEU A 90 0.71 -16.93 2.46
C LEU A 90 1.98 -16.16 2.83
N SER A 91 2.00 -14.84 2.68
CA SER A 91 3.12 -13.98 3.08
C SER A 91 3.43 -14.13 4.58
N MET A 92 2.41 -14.11 5.45
CA MET A 92 2.60 -14.34 6.89
C MET A 92 3.10 -15.76 7.20
N ALA A 93 2.66 -16.78 6.47
CA ALA A 93 3.17 -18.15 6.64
C ALA A 93 4.65 -18.24 6.24
N MET A 94 5.03 -17.58 5.15
CA MET A 94 6.43 -17.48 4.72
C MET A 94 7.29 -16.69 5.71
N GLU A 95 6.71 -15.65 6.34
CA GLU A 95 7.33 -14.93 7.45
C GLU A 95 7.58 -15.86 8.65
N LYS A 96 6.54 -16.54 9.14
CA LYS A 96 6.64 -17.43 10.31
C LYS A 96 7.59 -18.62 10.11
N SER A 97 7.68 -19.15 8.89
CA SER A 97 8.59 -20.26 8.57
C SER A 97 10.06 -19.84 8.43
N GLY A 98 10.35 -18.54 8.32
CA GLY A 98 11.71 -18.04 8.08
C GLY A 98 12.25 -18.32 6.67
N ALA A 99 11.42 -18.85 5.75
CA ALA A 99 11.83 -19.19 4.39
C ALA A 99 12.30 -17.95 3.61
N HIS A 100 11.64 -16.81 3.80
CA HIS A 100 12.01 -15.51 3.22
C HIS A 100 13.47 -15.12 3.54
N ARG A 101 13.95 -15.40 4.76
CA ARG A 101 15.30 -15.02 5.21
C ARG A 101 16.35 -15.92 4.59
N ARG A 102 16.06 -17.21 4.44
CA ARG A 102 16.94 -18.16 3.73
C ARG A 102 17.10 -17.75 2.27
N LEU A 103 15.98 -17.47 1.60
CA LEU A 103 15.97 -17.00 0.21
C LEU A 103 16.76 -15.70 0.04
N ALA A 104 16.57 -14.72 0.93
CA ALA A 104 17.31 -13.47 0.91
C ALA A 104 18.84 -13.69 1.00
N LEU A 105 19.27 -14.53 1.95
CA LEU A 105 20.69 -14.82 2.17
C LEU A 105 21.30 -15.60 1.01
N GLU A 106 20.58 -16.58 0.46
CA GLU A 106 21.01 -17.34 -0.72
C GLU A 106 21.18 -16.43 -1.93
N MET A 107 20.23 -15.53 -2.18
CA MET A 107 20.31 -14.57 -3.28
C MET A 107 21.53 -13.65 -3.11
N VAL A 108 21.73 -13.05 -1.93
CA VAL A 108 22.89 -12.19 -1.69
C VAL A 108 24.21 -12.94 -1.84
N ASN A 109 24.29 -14.20 -1.38
CA ASN A 109 25.49 -15.03 -1.53
C ASN A 109 25.75 -15.41 -3.00
N LEU A 110 24.71 -15.53 -3.83
CA LEU A 110 24.84 -15.80 -5.26
C LEU A 110 25.56 -14.65 -6.00
N PHE A 111 25.29 -13.41 -5.57
CA PHE A 111 25.87 -12.19 -6.13
C PHE A 111 27.14 -11.78 -5.36
N GLY A 112 28.13 -12.67 -5.33
CA GLY A 112 29.47 -12.38 -4.82
C GLY A 112 30.34 -11.68 -5.87
N GLY A 113 30.91 -10.52 -5.54
CA GLY A 113 31.93 -9.85 -6.36
C GLY A 113 31.83 -8.33 -6.39
N GLY A 114 32.70 -7.64 -5.64
CA GLY A 114 32.80 -6.17 -5.68
C GLY A 114 31.53 -5.42 -5.22
N GLU A 115 31.65 -4.10 -5.06
CA GLU A 115 30.59 -3.27 -4.48
C GLU A 115 29.32 -3.21 -5.35
N ARG A 116 29.47 -3.24 -6.69
CA ARG A 116 28.36 -3.16 -7.64
C ARG A 116 27.51 -4.43 -7.68
N ALA A 117 28.12 -5.62 -7.63
CA ALA A 117 27.34 -6.86 -7.67
C ALA A 117 26.57 -7.05 -6.37
N VAL A 118 27.11 -6.59 -5.23
CA VAL A 118 26.39 -6.58 -3.96
C VAL A 118 25.12 -5.75 -4.06
N VAL A 119 25.19 -4.51 -4.56
CA VAL A 119 24.00 -3.67 -4.76
C VAL A 119 22.99 -4.35 -5.66
N PHE A 120 23.45 -4.88 -6.80
CA PHE A 120 22.57 -5.58 -7.74
C PHE A 120 21.90 -6.81 -7.12
N GLY A 121 22.64 -7.60 -6.34
CA GLY A 121 22.11 -8.77 -5.66
C GLY A 121 21.02 -8.43 -4.65
N PHE A 122 21.21 -7.34 -3.90
CA PHE A 122 20.16 -6.82 -3.01
C PHE A 122 18.95 -6.30 -3.77
N MET A 123 19.13 -5.65 -4.93
CA MET A 123 18.02 -5.20 -5.78
C MET A 123 17.20 -6.39 -6.29
N VAL A 124 17.86 -7.44 -6.78
CA VAL A 124 17.21 -8.67 -7.26
C VAL A 124 16.50 -9.39 -6.12
N ALA A 125 17.16 -9.52 -4.96
CA ALA A 125 16.55 -10.13 -3.78
C ALA A 125 15.32 -9.35 -3.31
N ALA A 126 15.43 -8.02 -3.25
CA ALA A 126 14.32 -7.13 -2.93
C ALA A 126 13.15 -7.31 -3.92
N ALA A 127 13.41 -7.28 -5.23
CA ALA A 127 12.36 -7.46 -6.23
C ALA A 127 11.71 -8.86 -6.14
N ALA A 128 12.52 -9.91 -6.01
CA ALA A 128 12.02 -11.28 -5.94
C ALA A 128 11.16 -11.54 -4.71
N LEU A 129 11.57 -11.04 -3.55
CA LEU A 129 10.81 -11.19 -2.30
C LEU A 129 9.55 -10.32 -2.31
N SER A 130 9.63 -9.11 -2.87
CA SER A 130 8.52 -8.15 -2.90
C SER A 130 7.40 -8.53 -3.88
N MET A 131 7.62 -9.53 -4.75
CA MET A 131 6.54 -10.13 -5.55
C MET A 131 5.58 -11.01 -4.73
N TRP A 132 5.96 -11.40 -3.51
CA TRP A 132 5.19 -12.35 -2.69
C TRP A 132 4.92 -11.84 -1.27
N ILE A 133 5.62 -10.78 -0.89
CA ILE A 133 5.58 -10.13 0.42
C ILE A 133 5.34 -8.64 0.20
N SER A 134 4.63 -7.98 1.11
CA SER A 134 4.45 -6.53 1.02
C SER A 134 5.79 -5.77 0.93
N ASN A 135 5.85 -4.74 0.09
CA ASN A 135 7.05 -3.91 -0.11
C ASN A 135 7.65 -3.41 1.20
N THR A 136 6.79 -3.01 2.14
CA THR A 136 7.20 -2.53 3.47
C THR A 136 7.87 -3.64 4.29
N ALA A 137 7.28 -4.84 4.34
CA ALA A 137 7.86 -5.96 5.10
C ALA A 137 9.19 -6.43 4.47
N THR A 138 9.25 -6.55 3.14
CA THR A 138 10.49 -6.92 2.43
C THR A 138 11.62 -5.91 2.70
N SER A 139 11.31 -4.62 2.67
CA SER A 139 12.28 -3.55 2.94
C SER A 139 12.83 -3.64 4.37
N LEU A 140 11.94 -3.77 5.36
CA LEU A 140 12.32 -3.87 6.78
C LEU A 140 13.14 -5.13 7.09
N MET A 141 12.85 -6.22 6.38
CA MET A 141 13.56 -7.49 6.50
C MET A 141 14.97 -7.46 5.90
N LEU A 142 15.14 -6.81 4.74
CA LEU A 142 16.44 -6.69 4.07
C LEU A 142 17.33 -5.62 4.72
N LEU A 143 16.73 -4.60 5.35
CA LEU A 143 17.45 -3.52 6.01
C LEU A 143 18.55 -3.98 6.97
N PRO A 144 18.32 -4.85 7.97
CA PRO A 144 19.37 -5.30 8.87
C PRO A 144 20.49 -6.07 8.16
N ILE A 145 20.17 -6.83 7.10
CA ILE A 145 21.16 -7.56 6.29
C ILE A 145 22.01 -6.57 5.50
N ALA A 146 21.39 -5.56 4.88
CA ALA A 146 22.08 -4.50 4.17
C ALA A 146 23.00 -3.71 5.12
N LEU A 147 22.53 -3.35 6.31
CA LEU A 147 23.33 -2.65 7.32
C LEU A 147 24.56 -3.47 7.75
N ALA A 148 24.42 -4.78 7.97
CA ALA A 148 25.55 -5.66 8.31
C ALA A 148 26.62 -5.71 7.21
N VAL A 149 26.22 -5.60 5.93
CA VAL A 149 27.16 -5.50 4.81
C VAL A 149 27.85 -4.13 4.79
N LEU A 150 27.11 -3.06 5.11
CA LEU A 150 27.62 -1.69 5.11
C LEU A 150 28.54 -1.36 6.29
N GLU A 151 28.52 -2.11 7.39
CA GLU A 151 29.47 -1.96 8.49
C GLU A 151 30.93 -2.16 8.03
N LYS A 152 31.14 -3.04 7.05
CA LYS A 152 32.46 -3.31 6.47
C LYS A 152 32.84 -2.32 5.38
N ALA A 153 31.89 -1.52 4.90
CA ALA A 153 32.08 -0.58 3.80
C ALA A 153 32.53 0.81 4.29
N LYS A 154 33.67 1.29 3.77
CA LYS A 154 34.16 2.64 4.03
C LYS A 154 33.55 3.69 3.09
N ASP A 155 33.10 3.29 1.90
CA ASP A 155 32.52 4.22 0.92
C ASP A 155 31.07 4.60 1.27
N HIS A 156 30.83 5.90 1.42
CA HIS A 156 29.51 6.47 1.66
C HIS A 156 28.57 6.32 0.44
N ARG A 157 29.11 6.32 -0.78
CA ARG A 157 28.31 6.15 -2.01
C ARG A 157 27.70 4.77 -2.08
N LEU A 158 28.41 3.73 -1.63
CA LEU A 158 27.88 2.38 -1.53
C LEU A 158 26.70 2.30 -0.57
N LYS A 159 26.76 3.01 0.58
CA LYS A 159 25.66 3.04 1.55
C LYS A 159 24.37 3.58 0.93
N ILE A 160 24.46 4.72 0.25
CA ILE A 160 23.33 5.34 -0.44
C ILE A 160 22.80 4.42 -1.55
N ALA A 161 23.70 3.92 -2.40
CA ALA A 161 23.32 3.07 -3.53
C ALA A 161 22.64 1.77 -3.09
N LEU A 162 23.12 1.13 -2.02
CA LEU A 162 22.55 -0.11 -1.51
C LEU A 162 21.15 0.13 -0.92
N LEU A 163 20.99 1.13 -0.05
CA LEU A 163 19.71 1.42 0.59
C LEU A 163 18.65 1.86 -0.43
N LEU A 164 19.01 2.74 -1.37
CA LEU A 164 18.11 3.12 -2.47
C LEU A 164 17.82 1.93 -3.39
N GLY A 165 18.83 1.11 -3.69
CA GLY A 165 18.67 -0.10 -4.50
C GLY A 165 17.64 -1.06 -3.91
N VAL A 166 17.70 -1.33 -2.60
CA VAL A 166 16.70 -2.15 -1.90
C VAL A 166 15.31 -1.51 -2.00
N ALA A 167 15.19 -0.20 -1.75
CA ALA A 167 13.90 0.50 -1.80
C ALA A 167 13.27 0.45 -3.20
N TYR A 168 14.04 0.72 -4.25
CA TYR A 168 13.57 0.64 -5.63
C TYR A 168 13.29 -0.81 -6.05
N GLY A 169 14.14 -1.76 -5.66
CA GLY A 169 13.95 -3.17 -5.91
C GLY A 169 12.61 -3.68 -5.35
N CYS A 170 12.26 -3.30 -4.12
CA CYS A 170 10.96 -3.66 -3.53
C CYS A 170 9.79 -3.06 -4.33
N ASN A 171 9.87 -1.78 -4.73
CA ASN A 171 8.80 -1.15 -5.52
C ASN A 171 8.63 -1.80 -6.90
N VAL A 172 9.72 -2.16 -7.57
CA VAL A 172 9.68 -2.87 -8.86
C VAL A 172 9.09 -4.28 -8.68
N GLY A 173 9.52 -4.99 -7.63
CA GLY A 173 9.00 -6.33 -7.31
C GLY A 173 7.50 -6.35 -7.05
N GLY A 174 6.97 -5.36 -6.33
CA GLY A 174 5.53 -5.26 -6.03
C GLY A 174 4.63 -5.00 -7.24
N ILE A 175 5.19 -4.77 -8.43
CA ILE A 175 4.44 -4.66 -9.70
C ILE A 175 4.56 -5.97 -10.51
N GLY A 176 5.43 -6.90 -10.10
CA GLY A 176 5.74 -8.13 -10.85
C GLY A 176 4.62 -9.18 -10.82
N THR A 177 3.76 -9.16 -9.81
CA THR A 177 2.65 -10.10 -9.63
C THR A 177 1.37 -9.34 -9.24
N PRO A 178 0.17 -9.96 -9.36
CA PRO A 178 -1.08 -9.33 -8.94
C PRO A 178 -1.25 -9.16 -7.42
N ILE A 179 -0.32 -9.71 -6.63
CA ILE A 179 -0.36 -9.81 -5.16
C ILE A 179 0.48 -8.68 -4.58
#